data_AF-A0A1R0UU74-F1
#
_entry.id   AF-A0A1R0UU74-F1
#
_cell.length_a   1.000
_cell.length_b   1.000
_cell.length_c   1.000
_cell.angle_alpha   90.00
_cell.angle_beta   90.00
_cell.angle_gamma   90.00
#
_symmetry.space_group_name_H-M   'P 1'
#
loop_
_entity.id
_entity.type
_entity.pdbx_description
1 polymer ?
#
loop_
_entity_poly.entity_id
_entity_poly.type
_entity_poly.pdbx_seq_one_letter_code
_entity_poly.pdbx_strand_id
1 'polypeptide(L)'
;MTRNDKILCAVYAVVAVVALIATWWNNIAFFRSESTSLIDFFRSGYANYGSSSLTNDLMLFALAAIVFMVVEARRIGIPKVWIYVVLSGVIAVSVAFPLYLIRRQLVLAEQRAMEPAAG
;
A
#
# COMPACT_ATOMS: atom_id res chain seq x y z
N MET A 1 -5.12 16.36 15.32
CA MET A 1 -5.49 14.93 15.19
C MET A 1 -6.46 14.55 16.30
N THR A 2 -7.64 14.07 15.92
CA THR A 2 -8.64 13.51 16.84
C THR A 2 -8.20 12.13 17.35
N ARG A 3 -8.85 11.61 18.40
CA ARG A 3 -8.60 10.25 18.91
C ARG A 3 -8.82 9.18 17.83
N ASN A 4 -9.82 9.36 16.98
CA ASN A 4 -10.10 8.46 15.85
C ASN A 4 -8.98 8.47 14.80
N ASP A 5 -8.39 9.63 14.48
CA ASP A 5 -7.29 9.71 13.51
C ASP A 5 -6.08 8.89 13.97
N LYS A 6 -5.78 8.93 15.28
CA LYS A 6 -4.68 8.15 15.88
C LYS A 6 -4.96 6.64 15.83
N ILE A 7 -6.19 6.23 16.09
CA ILE A 7 -6.60 4.81 16.01
C ILE A 7 -6.50 4.32 14.56
N LEU A 8 -6.99 5.08 13.59
CA LEU A 8 -6.88 4.73 12.17
C LEU A 8 -5.42 4.61 11.73
N CYS A 9 -4.56 5.56 12.12
CA CYS A 9 -3.14 5.47 11.83
C CYS A 9 -2.50 4.23 12.46
N ALA A 10 -2.85 3.89 13.70
CA ALA A 10 -2.36 2.69 14.37
C ALA A 10 -2.82 1.41 13.67
N VAL A 11 -4.10 1.33 13.28
CA VAL A 11 -4.64 0.19 12.51
C VAL A 11 -3.90 0.04 11.18
N TYR A 12 -3.73 1.14 10.43
CA TYR A 12 -2.99 1.10 9.16
C TYR A 12 -1.52 0.73 9.35
N ALA A 13 -0.89 1.16 10.44
CA ALA A 13 0.48 0.79 10.77
C ALA A 13 0.59 -0.72 11.08
N VAL A 14 -0.34 -1.26 11.87
CA VAL A 14 -0.39 -2.71 12.16
C VAL A 14 -0.62 -3.50 10.89
N VAL A 15 -1.57 -3.09 10.05
CA VAL A 15 -1.83 -3.74 8.76
C VAL A 15 -0.59 -3.70 7.86
N ALA A 16 0.10 -2.55 7.77
CA ALA A 16 1.33 -2.43 7.00
C ALA A 16 2.44 -3.35 7.52
N VAL A 17 2.62 -3.45 8.84
CA VAL A 17 3.63 -4.32 9.46
C VAL A 17 3.30 -5.80 9.23
N VAL A 18 2.05 -6.20 9.45
CA VAL A 18 1.61 -7.59 9.21
C VAL A 18 1.75 -7.94 7.73
N ALA A 19 1.33 -7.05 6.82
CA ALA A 19 1.49 -7.22 5.39
C ALA A 19 2.97 -7.30 4.98
N LEU A 20 3.84 -6.48 5.57
CA LEU A 20 5.27 -6.52 5.31
C LEU A 20 5.86 -7.86 5.76
N ILE A 21 5.54 -8.32 6.98
CA ILE A 21 6.02 -9.61 7.48
C ILE A 21 5.50 -10.75 6.59
N ALA A 22 4.21 -10.78 6.27
CA ALA A 22 3.62 -11.84 5.44
C ALA A 22 4.22 -11.88 4.03
N THR A 23 4.36 -10.70 3.39
CA THR A 23 4.93 -10.60 2.03
C THR A 23 6.42 -10.92 2.03
N TRP A 24 7.20 -10.37 2.97
CA TRP A 24 8.63 -10.64 3.05
C TRP A 24 8.96 -12.05 3.50
N TRP A 25 8.14 -12.69 4.34
CA TRP A 25 8.35 -14.08 4.72
C TRP A 25 8.28 -15.01 3.50
N ASN A 26 7.22 -14.86 2.70
CA ASN A 26 7.08 -15.63 1.46
C ASN A 26 8.12 -15.24 0.41
N ASN A 27 8.43 -13.95 0.28
CA ASN A 27 9.39 -13.47 -0.72
C ASN A 27 10.82 -13.94 -0.40
N ILE A 28 11.27 -13.84 0.87
CA ILE A 28 12.57 -14.36 1.30
C ILE A 28 12.64 -15.88 1.13
N ALA A 29 11.57 -16.61 1.45
CA ALA A 29 11.53 -18.06 1.23
C ALA A 29 11.75 -18.37 -0.26
N PHE A 30 11.00 -17.73 -1.16
CA PHE A 30 11.13 -17.90 -2.60
C PHE A 30 12.52 -17.55 -3.13
N PHE A 31 13.09 -16.42 -2.69
CA PHE A 31 14.44 -15.97 -3.06
C PHE A 31 15.55 -16.92 -2.56
N ARG A 32 15.31 -17.66 -1.47
CA ARG A 32 16.27 -18.63 -0.93
C ARG A 32 16.14 -20.03 -1.52
N SER A 33 14.93 -20.45 -1.90
CA SER A 33 14.66 -21.84 -2.29
C SER A 33 14.46 -22.05 -3.79
N GLU A 34 13.92 -21.07 -4.52
CA GLU A 34 13.49 -21.27 -5.91
C GLU A 34 14.28 -20.44 -6.92
N SER A 35 14.38 -19.12 -6.76
CA SER A 35 15.05 -18.28 -7.77
C SER A 35 15.21 -16.82 -7.32
N THR A 36 16.21 -16.13 -7.89
CA THR A 36 16.49 -14.69 -7.62
C THR A 36 15.81 -13.73 -8.60
N SER A 37 14.91 -14.23 -9.44
CA SER A 37 14.29 -13.45 -10.51
C SER A 37 12.84 -13.13 -10.17
N LEU A 38 12.50 -11.83 -10.20
CA LEU A 38 11.11 -11.37 -10.05
C LEU A 38 10.19 -11.95 -11.15
N ILE A 39 10.74 -12.27 -12.32
CA ILE A 39 10.00 -12.86 -13.43
C ILE A 39 9.52 -14.28 -13.09
N ASP A 40 10.37 -15.07 -12.41
CA ASP A 40 10.01 -16.42 -11.97
C ASP A 40 9.00 -16.39 -10.83
N PHE A 41 9.07 -15.37 -9.95
CA PHE A 41 8.05 -15.11 -8.94
C PHE A 41 6.68 -14.79 -9.56
N PHE A 42 6.63 -13.98 -10.62
CA PHE A 42 5.39 -13.75 -11.34
C PHE A 42 4.89 -15.02 -12.04
N ARG A 43 5.80 -15.81 -12.63
CA ARG A 43 5.44 -17.06 -13.29
C ARG A 43 4.88 -18.10 -12.30
N SER A 44 5.40 -18.18 -11.08
CA SER A 44 4.86 -19.06 -10.04
C SER A 44 3.47 -18.62 -9.55
N GLY A 45 3.18 -17.31 -9.56
CA GLY A 45 1.83 -16.76 -9.37
C GLY A 45 0.80 -17.26 -10.40
N TYR A 46 1.24 -17.65 -11.59
CA TYR A 46 0.42 -18.23 -12.65
C TYR A 46 0.56 -19.77 -12.79
N ALA A 47 1.13 -20.45 -11.79
CA ALA A 47 1.39 -21.89 -11.87
C ALA A 47 0.13 -22.77 -11.94
N ASN A 48 -1.01 -22.29 -11.43
CA ASN A 48 -2.29 -22.98 -11.49
C ASN A 48 -3.46 -21.99 -11.57
N TYR A 49 -4.66 -22.47 -11.91
CA TYR A 49 -5.84 -21.62 -12.08
C TYR A 49 -6.23 -20.85 -10.81
N GLY A 50 -6.02 -21.42 -9.61
CA GLY A 50 -6.31 -20.77 -8.34
C GLY A 50 -5.37 -19.61 -8.04
N SER A 51 -4.06 -19.84 -8.13
CA SER A 51 -3.01 -18.83 -7.97
C SER A 51 -3.13 -17.74 -9.04
N SER A 52 -3.50 -18.10 -10.27
CA SER A 52 -3.68 -17.15 -11.37
C SER A 52 -4.85 -16.20 -11.11
N SER A 53 -5.97 -16.74 -10.60
CA SER A 53 -7.14 -15.92 -10.22
C SER A 53 -6.79 -14.93 -9.11
N LEU A 54 -6.10 -15.39 -8.06
CA LEU A 54 -5.66 -14.54 -6.95
C LEU A 54 -4.65 -13.47 -7.41
N THR A 55 -3.71 -13.84 -8.29
CA THR A 55 -2.72 -12.91 -8.86
C THR A 55 -3.43 -11.84 -9.69
N ASN A 56 -4.40 -12.22 -10.51
CA ASN A 56 -5.14 -11.28 -11.34
C ASN A 56 -6.00 -10.32 -10.49
N ASP A 57 -6.66 -10.83 -9.45
CA ASP A 57 -7.40 -10.02 -8.48
C ASP A 57 -6.46 -9.01 -7.78
N LEU A 58 -5.30 -9.46 -7.31
CA LEU A 58 -4.29 -8.61 -6.69
C LEU A 58 -3.77 -7.53 -7.66
N MET A 59 -3.55 -7.86 -8.93
CA MET A 59 -3.09 -6.90 -9.95
C MET A 59 -4.15 -5.83 -10.23
N LEU A 60 -5.42 -6.22 -10.38
CA LEU A 60 -6.52 -5.28 -10.59
C LEU A 60 -6.75 -4.40 -9.36
N PHE A 61 -6.70 -4.98 -8.16
CA PHE A 61 -6.75 -4.22 -6.91
C PHE A 61 -5.57 -3.26 -6.78
N ALA A 62 -4.36 -3.70 -7.13
CA ALA A 62 -3.17 -2.86 -7.10
C ALA A 62 -3.30 -1.68 -8.06
N LEU A 63 -3.82 -1.90 -9.27
CA LEU A 63 -4.09 -0.85 -10.25
C LEU A 63 -5.09 0.17 -9.68
N ALA A 64 -6.21 -0.30 -9.15
CA ALA A 64 -7.22 0.57 -8.53
C ALA A 64 -6.66 1.36 -7.34
N ALA A 65 -5.85 0.72 -6.49
CA ALA A 65 -5.19 1.36 -5.36
C ALA A 65 -4.18 2.42 -5.81
N ILE A 66 -3.37 2.16 -6.84
CA ILE A 66 -2.43 3.14 -7.41
C ILE A 66 -3.18 4.34 -7.98
N VAL A 67 -4.24 4.11 -8.75
CA VAL A 67 -5.07 5.20 -9.29
C VAL A 67 -5.66 6.02 -8.16
N PHE A 68 -6.21 5.39 -7.11
CA PHE A 68 -6.72 6.08 -5.94
C PHE A 68 -5.64 6.91 -5.23
N MET A 69 -4.46 6.34 -5.00
CA MET A 69 -3.34 7.05 -4.38
C MET A 69 -2.96 8.29 -5.19
N VAL A 70 -2.81 8.17 -6.51
CA VAL A 70 -2.42 9.29 -7.38
C VAL A 70 -3.50 10.38 -7.44
N VAL A 71 -4.76 10.00 -7.62
CA VAL A 71 -5.89 10.94 -7.71
C VAL A 71 -6.06 11.69 -6.39
N GLU A 72 -6.08 10.96 -5.28
CA GLU A 72 -6.26 11.57 -3.96
C GLU A 72 -5.05 12.44 -3.58
N ALA A 73 -3.82 12.01 -3.89
CA ALA A 73 -2.63 12.82 -3.58
C ALA A 73 -2.64 14.14 -4.33
N ARG A 74 -3.11 14.15 -5.58
CA ARG A 74 -3.33 15.38 -6.34
C ARG A 74 -4.44 16.24 -5.72
N ARG A 75 -5.52 15.62 -5.24
CA ARG A 75 -6.65 16.31 -4.62
C ARG A 75 -6.27 17.04 -3.32
N ILE A 76 -5.53 16.38 -2.44
CA ILE A 76 -5.12 16.95 -1.13
C ILE A 76 -3.71 17.55 -1.14
N GLY A 77 -3.05 17.59 -2.30
CA GLY A 77 -1.75 18.24 -2.46
C GLY A 77 -0.59 17.51 -1.79
N ILE A 78 -0.63 16.18 -1.66
CA ILE A 78 0.50 15.40 -1.12
C ILE A 78 1.63 15.36 -2.15
N PRO A 79 2.81 15.97 -1.86
CA PRO A 79 3.97 15.81 -2.72
C PRO A 79 4.54 14.38 -2.58
N LYS A 80 5.11 13.85 -3.67
CA LYS A 80 5.86 12.57 -3.73
C LYS A 80 5.01 11.28 -3.62
N VAL A 81 3.77 11.27 -4.13
CA VAL A 81 2.96 10.03 -4.18
C VAL A 81 3.66 8.89 -4.93
N TRP A 82 4.53 9.22 -5.89
CA TRP A 82 5.30 8.26 -6.67
C TRP A 82 6.16 7.33 -5.79
N ILE A 83 6.60 7.77 -4.59
CA ILE A 83 7.30 6.91 -3.64
C ILE A 83 6.43 5.71 -3.25
N TYR A 84 5.13 5.91 -2.99
CA TYR A 84 4.21 4.83 -2.65
C TYR A 84 3.93 3.91 -3.85
N VAL A 85 3.91 4.47 -5.07
CA VAL A 85 3.78 3.68 -6.29
C VAL A 85 5.01 2.80 -6.49
N VAL A 86 6.22 3.33 -6.34
CA VAL A 86 7.45 2.54 -6.40
C VAL A 86 7.49 1.50 -5.28
N LEU A 87 7.13 1.90 -4.05
CA LEU A 87 7.07 0.99 -2.90
C LEU A 87 6.08 -0.16 -3.13
N SER A 88 4.98 0.10 -3.85
CA SER A 88 4.01 -0.95 -4.19
C SER A 88 4.57 -2.00 -5.15
N GLY A 89 5.48 -1.59 -6.06
CA GLY A 89 6.18 -2.50 -6.97
C GLY A 89 7.38 -3.22 -6.35
N VAL A 90 8.07 -2.59 -5.40
CA VAL A 90 9.26 -3.16 -4.74
C VAL A 90 8.88 -4.07 -3.56
N ILE A 91 7.88 -3.68 -2.77
CA ILE A 91 7.47 -4.40 -1.56
C ILE A 91 6.17 -5.15 -1.81
N ALA A 92 5.06 -4.42 -1.83
CA ALA A 92 3.72 -4.89 -2.13
C ALA A 92 2.76 -3.71 -2.01
N VAL A 93 1.70 -3.70 -2.83
CA VAL A 93 0.63 -2.69 -2.71
C VAL A 93 -0.04 -2.74 -1.33
N SER A 94 -0.10 -3.92 -0.69
CA SER A 94 -0.72 -4.09 0.64
C SER A 94 0.06 -3.42 1.78
N VAL A 95 1.34 -3.06 1.58
CA VAL A 95 2.15 -2.29 2.53
C VAL A 95 2.15 -0.81 2.16
N ALA A 96 2.32 -0.52 0.87
CA ALA A 96 2.37 0.84 0.37
C ALA A 96 1.05 1.59 0.56
N PHE A 97 -0.08 0.91 0.39
CA PHE A 97 -1.41 1.50 0.49
C PHE A 97 -1.76 1.96 1.92
N PRO A 98 -1.60 1.16 2.99
CA PRO A 98 -1.81 1.65 4.35
C PRO A 98 -0.84 2.78 4.74
N LEU A 99 0.42 2.72 4.31
CA LEU A 99 1.38 3.81 4.53
C LEU A 99 0.91 5.12 3.89
N TYR A 100 0.35 5.05 2.68
CA TYR A 100 -0.27 6.19 2.03
C TYR A 100 -1.49 6.71 2.82
N LEU A 101 -2.35 5.82 3.32
CA LEU A 101 -3.52 6.20 4.12
C LEU A 101 -3.13 6.94 5.41
N ILE A 102 -2.03 6.55 6.07
CA ILE A 102 -1.50 7.28 7.24
C ILE A 102 -1.11 8.70 6.85
N ARG A 103 -0.38 8.87 5.74
CA ARG A 103 0.04 10.20 5.27
C ARG A 103 -1.15 11.07 4.88
N ARG A 104 -2.14 10.47 4.22
CA ARG A 104 -3.43 11.10 3.93
C ARG A 104 -4.13 11.60 5.19
N GLN A 105 -4.19 10.77 6.23
CA GLN A 105 -4.85 11.16 7.50
C GLN A 105 -4.11 12.31 8.19
N LEU A 106 -2.78 12.33 8.13
CA LEU A 106 -1.95 13.42 8.65
C LEU A 106 -2.26 14.75 7.94
N VAL A 107 -2.26 14.76 6.61
CA VAL A 107 -2.54 15.98 5.83
C VAL A 107 -3.97 16.47 6.05
N LEU A 108 -4.96 15.57 6.09
CA LEU A 108 -6.35 15.94 6.39
C LEU A 108 -6.54 16.47 7.82
N ALA A 109 -5.71 16.02 8.77
CA ALA A 109 -5.74 16.53 10.14
C ALA A 109 -5.06 17.90 10.26
N GLU A 110 -4.00 18.14 9.48
CA GLU A 110 -3.35 19.47 9.37
C GLU A 110 -4.27 20.50 8.71
N GLN A 111 -4.93 20.14 7.60
CA GLN A 111 -5.90 21.01 6.93
C GLN A 111 -7.05 21.40 7.85
N ARG A 112 -7.65 20.45 8.58
CA ARG A 112 -8.69 20.74 9.58
C ARG A 112 -8.23 21.63 10.73
N ALA A 113 -6.94 21.59 11.08
CA ALA A 113 -6.39 22.47 12.11
C ALA A 113 -6.13 23.89 11.57
N MET A 114 -5.89 24.03 10.27
CA MET A 114 -5.68 25.31 9.57
C MET A 114 -6.97 25.97 9.08
N GLU A 115 -8.12 25.33 9.24
CA GLU A 115 -9.45 25.89 9.00
C GLU A 115 -10.06 26.32 10.36
N PRO A 116 -9.60 27.42 10.99
CA PRO A 116 -10.26 27.95 12.16
C PRO A 116 -11.64 28.44 11.72
N ALA A 117 -12.66 27.98 12.43
CA ALA A 117 -14.06 28.36 12.32
C ALA A 117 -14.28 29.69 11.59
N ALA A 118 -14.72 29.62 10.33
CA ALA A 118 -15.34 30.76 9.69
C ALA A 118 -16.68 31.00 10.40
N GLY A 119 -16.68 31.94 11.35
CA GLY A 119 -17.85 32.64 11.88
C GLY A 119 -18.72 31.86 12.85
#